data_AF-A0A8D0FP95-F1
#
_entry.id   AF-A0A8D0FP95-F1
#
_cell.length_a   1.000
_cell.length_b   1.000
_cell.length_c   1.000
_cell.angle_alpha   90.00
_cell.angle_beta   90.00
_cell.angle_gamma   90.00
#
_symmetry.space_group_name_H-M   'P 1'
#
loop_
_entity.id
_entity.type
_entity.pdbx_description
1 polymer ?
#
loop_
_entity_poly.entity_id
_entity_poly.type
_entity_poly.pdbx_seq_one_letter_code
_entity_poly.pdbx_strand_id
1 'polypeptide(L)'
;MCPQMCPCPSAPFHFPAVGATPAPSPPRLFHPAGLRSPASPAPWPGSAEIGGTGGERCHGRRGTMGSIYKEYFNTEKIREHYNYTKEGSESSPTTSRWVVSILIVVLCCFIVLENLLVLISVCRNKKFHSAMYIFIGNLAFSDLLAGLAFMANILLSGATTFNLTPVQWFVREGTAFATLAASVFSLLAIAIERHVAITKVKVYSSDKNCRMVLLIGACWVIAAAIGSLPIMGWNCMSDLRDCSTVLPLYSKRYVLFVITIFTLILLTIVGLYSRIYCIVRSSHAEIATAQTLALLKTVTIVLGAFIVCWLPAFIILLMDASCPVRACRILYKANYFFAFATLNSAANPIIYTLRSKDMRREFLRVLCCCGAGHRDQPPGRCGLPLRTSSSLDRCTPKYELPTSPITRECTTSV
;
A
#
# COMPACT_ATOMS: atom_id res chain seq x y z
N MET A 1 -20.81 -44.71 31.55
CA MET A 1 -22.26 -44.49 31.72
C MET A 1 -22.45 -43.49 32.85
N CYS A 2 -23.17 -42.41 32.59
CA CYS A 2 -23.36 -41.25 33.47
C CYS A 2 -24.08 -41.63 34.78
N PRO A 3 -23.76 -40.99 35.92
CA PRO A 3 -24.67 -40.89 37.04
C PRO A 3 -25.54 -39.63 36.93
N GLN A 4 -26.84 -39.89 36.82
CA GLN A 4 -28.01 -39.20 37.37
C GLN A 4 -27.90 -37.71 37.77
N MET A 5 -28.69 -36.92 37.03
CA MET A 5 -29.27 -35.63 37.42
C MET A 5 -30.32 -35.80 38.52
N CYS A 6 -30.33 -34.91 39.50
CA CYS A 6 -31.49 -34.57 40.33
C CYS A 6 -31.77 -33.05 40.22
N PRO A 7 -33.03 -32.61 40.37
CA PRO A 7 -33.52 -31.32 39.90
C PRO A 7 -33.30 -30.19 40.92
N CYS A 8 -32.92 -29.01 40.44
CA CYS A 8 -32.90 -27.78 41.24
C CYS A 8 -34.25 -27.03 41.13
N PRO A 9 -34.70 -26.40 42.22
CA PRO A 9 -36.01 -25.76 42.31
C PRO A 9 -36.03 -24.36 41.67
N SER A 10 -37.19 -24.03 41.10
CA SER A 10 -37.58 -22.72 40.61
C SER A 10 -37.81 -21.73 41.77
N ALA A 11 -37.06 -20.64 41.79
CA ALA A 11 -37.40 -19.44 42.55
C ALA A 11 -37.02 -18.17 41.75
N PRO A 12 -37.83 -17.09 41.82
CA PRO A 12 -37.76 -15.93 40.94
C PRO A 12 -36.75 -14.89 41.44
N PHE A 13 -35.96 -14.32 40.53
CA PHE A 13 -35.10 -13.17 40.85
C PHE A 13 -35.77 -11.85 40.44
N HIS A 14 -35.99 -11.02 41.44
CA HIS A 14 -36.38 -9.61 41.36
C HIS A 14 -35.32 -8.76 40.64
N PHE A 15 -35.75 -7.95 39.68
CA PHE A 15 -34.98 -6.81 39.16
C PHE A 15 -35.28 -5.56 40.01
N PRO A 16 -34.26 -4.80 40.49
CA PRO A 16 -34.49 -3.44 40.96
C PRO A 16 -34.53 -2.47 39.77
N ALA A 17 -35.61 -1.68 39.72
CA ALA A 17 -35.80 -0.58 38.80
C ALA A 17 -34.83 0.57 39.12
N VAL A 18 -34.06 1.01 38.12
CA VAL A 18 -33.30 2.27 38.18
C VAL A 18 -34.10 3.33 37.43
N GLY A 19 -34.57 4.31 38.21
CA GLY A 19 -35.42 5.40 37.77
C GLY A 19 -34.70 6.45 36.93
N ALA A 20 -35.53 7.14 36.15
CA ALA A 20 -35.19 8.18 35.20
C ALA A 20 -34.52 9.40 35.85
N THR A 21 -33.50 9.95 35.17
CA THR A 21 -32.96 11.30 35.41
C THR A 21 -33.46 12.25 34.33
N PRO A 22 -34.04 13.42 34.68
CA PRO A 22 -34.55 14.38 33.71
C PRO A 22 -33.46 15.37 33.24
N ALA A 23 -33.62 15.85 32.02
CA ALA A 23 -32.78 16.83 31.35
C ALA A 23 -32.76 18.21 32.07
N PRO A 24 -31.64 18.96 32.06
CA PRO A 24 -31.61 20.31 32.59
C PRO A 24 -32.14 21.34 31.57
N SER A 25 -33.15 22.09 31.99
CA SER A 25 -33.70 23.30 31.35
C SER A 25 -32.91 24.57 31.75
N PRO A 26 -33.00 25.67 30.97
CA PRO A 26 -32.06 26.80 31.01
C PRO A 26 -32.40 27.83 32.11
N PRO A 27 -31.46 28.72 32.51
CA PRO A 27 -31.74 29.74 33.50
C PRO A 27 -32.57 30.91 32.93
N ARG A 28 -33.54 31.37 33.74
CA ARG A 28 -34.42 32.53 33.50
C ARG A 28 -33.77 33.86 33.90
N LEU A 29 -34.24 34.90 33.22
CA LEU A 29 -33.96 36.32 33.31
C LEU A 29 -34.12 36.97 34.71
N PHE A 30 -33.31 38.02 34.93
CA PHE A 30 -33.67 39.22 35.69
C PHE A 30 -34.23 40.30 34.73
N HIS A 31 -35.38 40.89 35.09
CA HIS A 31 -35.93 42.16 34.58
C HIS A 31 -36.12 43.09 35.80
N PRO A 32 -36.06 44.43 35.69
CA PRO A 32 -37.11 45.26 35.05
C PRO A 32 -36.48 46.44 34.24
N ALA A 33 -37.16 47.35 33.53
CA ALA A 33 -38.52 47.87 33.51
C ALA A 33 -38.79 48.49 32.11
N GLY A 34 -40.06 48.61 31.70
CA GLY A 34 -40.42 49.52 30.60
C GLY A 34 -41.55 49.10 29.66
N LEU A 35 -42.73 48.81 30.22
CA LEU A 35 -44.09 49.03 29.71
C LEU A 35 -44.50 48.82 28.22
N ARG A 36 -45.62 48.08 28.13
CA ARG A 36 -46.78 48.13 27.20
C ARG A 36 -46.75 47.32 25.90
N SER A 37 -47.51 46.21 25.94
CA SER A 37 -48.28 45.61 24.84
C SER A 37 -49.59 46.40 24.60
N PRO A 38 -50.56 45.93 23.77
CA PRO A 38 -50.53 45.11 22.54
C PRO A 38 -51.39 45.72 21.39
N ALA A 39 -51.31 45.22 20.16
CA ALA A 39 -52.45 44.98 19.24
C ALA A 39 -52.01 44.57 17.82
N SER A 40 -52.65 43.53 17.28
CA SER A 40 -52.79 43.23 15.83
C SER A 40 -54.21 43.66 15.39
N PRO A 41 -54.66 43.50 14.11
CA PRO A 41 -54.02 43.54 12.79
C PRO A 41 -54.81 44.42 11.75
N ALA A 42 -54.41 44.36 10.47
CA ALA A 42 -55.15 44.67 9.21
C ALA A 42 -54.86 46.04 8.53
N PRO A 43 -55.30 46.27 7.27
CA PRO A 43 -54.82 45.66 6.01
C PRO A 43 -54.45 46.69 4.91
N TRP A 44 -53.94 46.17 3.78
CA TRP A 44 -53.61 46.75 2.46
C TRP A 44 -54.27 48.08 2.01
N PRO A 45 -53.52 48.85 1.20
CA PRO A 45 -53.96 49.25 -0.14
C PRO A 45 -52.92 48.77 -1.19
N GLY A 46 -53.26 48.37 -2.40
CA GLY A 46 -54.04 49.13 -3.38
C GLY A 46 -53.11 49.52 -4.52
N SER A 47 -53.32 48.87 -5.66
CA SER A 47 -52.63 48.83 -6.97
C SER A 47 -52.48 50.15 -7.76
N ALA A 48 -51.41 50.26 -8.57
CA ALA A 48 -51.33 50.78 -9.96
C ALA A 48 -49.85 51.14 -10.29
N GLU A 49 -49.11 50.36 -11.08
CA GLU A 49 -48.94 50.40 -12.54
C GLU A 49 -47.77 51.29 -13.08
N ILE A 50 -46.86 50.59 -13.78
CA ILE A 50 -46.07 50.96 -14.97
C ILE A 50 -44.87 51.91 -14.83
N GLY A 51 -43.69 51.39 -15.21
CA GLY A 51 -42.51 52.17 -15.58
C GLY A 51 -41.26 51.30 -15.69
N GLY A 52 -41.02 50.72 -16.86
CA GLY A 52 -39.99 49.70 -17.08
C GLY A 52 -38.54 50.16 -16.86
N THR A 53 -37.72 49.26 -16.32
CA THR A 53 -36.26 49.36 -16.33
C THR A 53 -35.63 47.97 -16.45
N GLY A 54 -34.62 47.89 -17.32
CA GLY A 54 -33.45 47.01 -17.25
C GLY A 54 -33.67 45.57 -16.81
N GLY A 55 -33.79 44.67 -17.78
CA GLY A 55 -33.55 43.24 -17.55
C GLY A 55 -32.08 42.99 -17.20
N GLU A 56 -31.73 43.05 -15.92
CA GLU A 56 -30.54 42.38 -15.40
C GLU A 56 -30.80 40.88 -15.37
N ARG A 57 -30.47 40.23 -16.49
CA ARG A 57 -30.35 38.79 -16.56
C ARG A 57 -29.23 38.37 -15.62
N CYS A 58 -29.58 37.79 -14.47
CA CYS A 58 -28.63 37.04 -13.64
C CYS A 58 -27.98 35.96 -14.52
N HIS A 59 -26.77 36.24 -15.03
CA HIS A 59 -25.88 35.21 -15.54
C HIS A 59 -25.39 34.38 -14.35
N GLY A 60 -26.26 33.47 -13.91
CA GLY A 60 -25.85 32.31 -13.14
C GLY A 60 -24.75 31.62 -13.94
N ARG A 61 -23.60 31.45 -13.29
CA ARG A 61 -22.38 30.81 -13.81
C ARG A 61 -22.65 29.32 -14.04
N ARG A 62 -23.52 28.98 -14.99
CA ARG A 62 -23.70 27.63 -15.54
C ARG A 62 -22.56 27.42 -16.54
N GLY A 63 -21.34 27.34 -16.02
CA GLY A 63 -20.22 26.76 -16.74
C GLY A 63 -20.64 25.34 -17.10
N THR A 64 -20.84 25.12 -18.39
CA THR A 64 -21.37 23.90 -18.98
C THR A 64 -20.53 22.71 -18.54
N MET A 65 -21.14 21.72 -17.90
CA MET A 65 -20.50 20.43 -17.60
C MET A 65 -19.87 19.82 -18.86
N GLY A 66 -20.44 20.07 -20.05
CA GLY A 66 -19.85 19.71 -21.35
C GLY A 66 -18.57 20.46 -21.77
N SER A 67 -18.22 21.59 -21.15
CA SER A 67 -16.95 22.30 -21.38
C SER A 67 -15.78 21.62 -20.67
N ILE A 68 -15.99 21.14 -19.45
CA ILE A 68 -14.96 20.45 -18.67
C ILE A 68 -14.57 19.14 -19.37
N TYR A 69 -15.56 18.33 -19.79
CA TYR A 69 -15.27 17.10 -20.52
C TYR A 69 -14.48 17.35 -21.82
N LYS A 70 -14.76 18.43 -22.56
CA LYS A 70 -14.01 18.79 -23.77
C LYS A 70 -12.53 19.05 -23.49
N GLU A 71 -12.18 19.65 -22.36
CA GLU A 71 -10.77 19.87 -21.99
C GLU A 71 -10.04 18.56 -21.71
N TYR A 72 -10.70 17.59 -21.08
CA TYR A 72 -10.11 16.29 -20.73
C TYR A 72 -9.86 15.38 -21.94
N PHE A 73 -10.54 15.63 -23.07
CA PHE A 73 -10.31 14.93 -24.33
C PHE A 73 -9.50 15.75 -25.35
N ASN A 74 -9.14 17.00 -25.04
CA ASN A 74 -8.33 17.83 -25.92
C ASN A 74 -6.83 17.50 -25.76
N THR A 75 -6.22 16.94 -26.80
CA THR A 75 -4.79 16.58 -26.83
C THR A 75 -3.86 17.80 -26.77
N GLU A 76 -4.31 18.97 -27.23
CA GLU A 76 -3.52 20.21 -27.20
C GLU A 76 -3.18 20.65 -25.78
N LYS A 77 -4.05 20.33 -24.80
CA LYS A 77 -3.84 20.67 -23.40
C LYS A 77 -2.55 20.05 -22.85
N ILE A 78 -2.20 18.84 -23.26
CA ILE A 78 -0.93 18.22 -22.84
C ILE A 78 0.25 19.06 -23.33
N ARG A 79 0.22 19.51 -24.59
CA ARG A 79 1.29 20.33 -25.16
C ARG A 79 1.42 21.67 -24.45
N GLU A 80 0.31 22.32 -24.15
CA GLU A 80 0.28 23.59 -23.38
C GLU A 80 1.00 23.44 -22.03
N HIS A 81 0.63 22.42 -21.25
CA HIS A 81 1.20 22.18 -19.93
C HIS A 81 2.68 21.78 -19.98
N TYR A 82 3.05 20.92 -20.94
CA TYR A 82 4.44 20.51 -21.13
C TYR A 82 5.31 21.66 -21.63
N ASN A 83 4.81 22.55 -22.49
CA ASN A 83 5.54 23.76 -22.88
C ASN A 83 5.72 24.68 -21.66
N TYR A 84 4.65 24.95 -20.90
CA TYR A 84 4.77 25.79 -19.71
C TYR A 84 5.78 25.23 -18.68
N THR A 85 5.79 23.92 -18.46
CA THR A 85 6.64 23.31 -17.42
C THR A 85 8.04 22.92 -17.87
N LYS A 86 8.23 22.54 -19.15
CA LYS A 86 9.47 21.94 -19.68
C LYS A 86 10.12 22.65 -20.85
N GLU A 87 9.63 23.83 -21.25
CA GLU A 87 10.27 24.65 -22.29
C GLU A 87 11.74 24.95 -21.95
N GLY A 88 12.64 24.68 -22.90
CA GLY A 88 14.07 24.94 -22.76
C GLY A 88 14.84 23.93 -21.90
N SER A 89 14.28 22.79 -21.51
CA SER A 89 15.06 21.76 -20.80
C SER A 89 16.18 21.24 -21.72
N GLU A 90 17.45 21.47 -21.33
CA GLU A 90 18.64 21.09 -22.10
C GLU A 90 18.50 19.68 -22.69
N SER A 91 18.62 19.62 -24.01
CA SER A 91 18.65 18.37 -24.77
C SER A 91 19.93 17.62 -24.42
N SER A 92 19.87 16.76 -23.39
CA SER A 92 20.77 15.60 -23.39
C SER A 92 20.70 14.96 -24.78
N PRO A 93 21.84 14.60 -25.39
CA PRO A 93 21.86 14.07 -26.74
C PRO A 93 20.84 12.93 -26.83
N THR A 94 20.04 12.93 -27.90
CA THR A 94 18.93 11.99 -28.07
C THR A 94 19.36 10.55 -27.74
N THR A 95 20.55 10.16 -28.19
CA THR A 95 21.20 8.87 -27.90
C THR A 95 21.26 8.53 -26.41
N SER A 96 21.72 9.44 -25.54
CA SER A 96 21.84 9.13 -24.10
C SER A 96 20.47 8.94 -23.43
N ARG A 97 19.46 9.70 -23.86
CA ARG A 97 18.07 9.55 -23.40
C ARG A 97 17.48 8.20 -23.80
N TRP A 98 17.68 7.77 -25.05
CA TRP A 98 17.20 6.46 -25.54
C TRP A 98 17.89 5.30 -24.81
N VAL A 99 19.20 5.36 -24.60
CA VAL A 99 19.94 4.35 -23.83
C VAL A 99 19.38 4.23 -22.41
N VAL A 100 19.15 5.36 -21.74
CA VAL A 100 18.54 5.37 -20.40
C VAL A 100 17.14 4.76 -20.40
N SER A 101 16.29 5.12 -21.37
CA SER A 101 14.95 4.52 -21.48
C SER A 101 15.02 3.01 -21.69
N ILE A 102 15.94 2.51 -22.51
CA ILE A 102 16.15 1.07 -22.72
C ILE A 102 16.56 0.38 -21.41
N LEU A 103 17.53 0.95 -20.68
CA LEU A 103 17.98 0.40 -19.40
C LEU A 103 16.83 0.34 -18.37
N ILE A 104 15.99 1.38 -18.32
CA ILE A 104 14.82 1.42 -17.43
C ILE A 104 13.79 0.36 -17.86
N VAL A 105 13.53 0.18 -19.15
CA VAL A 105 12.61 -0.86 -19.65
C VAL A 105 13.11 -2.25 -19.27
N VAL A 106 14.41 -2.53 -19.44
CA VAL A 106 15.03 -3.80 -19.02
C VAL A 106 14.84 -4.02 -17.51
N LEU A 107 15.05 -2.99 -16.69
CA LEU A 107 14.78 -3.06 -15.26
C LEU A 107 13.31 -3.36 -14.95
N CYS A 108 12.36 -2.73 -15.67
CA CYS A 108 10.94 -3.00 -15.50
C CYS A 108 10.58 -4.44 -15.88
N CYS A 109 11.13 -4.96 -16.97
CA CYS A 109 10.93 -6.35 -17.38
C CYS A 109 11.41 -7.31 -16.29
N PHE A 110 12.57 -7.04 -15.70
CA PHE A 110 13.09 -7.81 -14.58
C PHE A 110 12.14 -7.78 -13.37
N ILE A 111 11.69 -6.59 -12.95
CA ILE A 111 10.73 -6.43 -11.84
C ILE A 111 9.44 -7.23 -12.08
N VAL A 112 8.88 -7.14 -13.29
CA VAL A 112 7.65 -7.85 -13.66
C VAL A 112 7.86 -9.36 -13.62
N LEU A 113 8.96 -9.87 -14.19
CA LEU A 113 9.26 -11.31 -14.21
C LEU A 113 9.47 -11.87 -12.79
N GLU A 114 10.26 -11.19 -11.95
CA GLU A 114 10.53 -11.66 -10.59
C GLU A 114 9.28 -11.67 -9.70
N ASN A 115 8.48 -10.61 -9.76
CA ASN A 115 7.25 -10.54 -8.97
C ASN A 115 6.16 -11.49 -9.51
N LEU A 116 6.14 -11.76 -10.82
CA LEU A 116 5.29 -12.79 -11.40
C LEU A 116 5.68 -14.19 -10.90
N LEU A 117 6.98 -14.50 -10.82
CA LEU A 117 7.47 -15.76 -10.28
C LEU A 117 7.11 -15.93 -8.80
N VAL A 118 7.18 -14.86 -8.00
CA VAL A 118 6.72 -14.86 -6.60
C VAL A 118 5.22 -15.17 -6.53
N LEU A 119 4.40 -14.50 -7.35
CA LEU A 119 2.96 -14.70 -7.37
C LEU A 119 2.59 -16.14 -7.76
N ILE A 120 3.21 -16.68 -8.81
CA ILE A 120 3.04 -18.08 -9.24
C ILE A 120 3.42 -19.04 -8.10
N SER A 121 4.53 -18.79 -7.41
CA SER A 121 5.00 -19.63 -6.30
C SER A 121 4.01 -19.66 -5.13
N VAL A 122 3.40 -18.52 -4.80
CA VAL A 122 2.37 -18.43 -3.75
C VAL A 122 1.09 -19.15 -4.18
N CYS A 123 0.63 -18.96 -5.42
CA CYS A 123 -0.60 -19.58 -5.92
C CYS A 123 -0.50 -21.11 -6.08
N ARG A 124 0.67 -21.64 -6.44
CA ARG A 124 0.85 -23.09 -6.64
C ARG A 124 0.95 -23.88 -5.35
N ASN A 125 1.47 -23.29 -4.27
CA ASN A 125 1.74 -24.02 -3.05
C ASN A 125 0.68 -23.72 -1.97
N LYS A 126 -0.20 -24.70 -1.72
CA LYS A 126 -1.23 -24.61 -0.66
C LYS A 126 -0.64 -24.34 0.73
N LYS A 127 0.64 -24.71 0.98
CA LYS A 127 1.36 -24.39 2.23
C LYS A 127 1.53 -22.87 2.44
N PHE A 128 1.47 -22.08 1.38
CA PHE A 128 1.58 -20.62 1.38
C PHE A 128 0.22 -19.91 1.39
N HIS A 129 -0.89 -20.58 1.72
CA HIS A 129 -2.20 -19.91 1.93
C HIS A 129 -2.44 -19.48 3.39
N SER A 130 -1.36 -19.18 4.11
CA SER A 130 -1.41 -18.54 5.43
C SER A 130 -1.40 -17.01 5.26
N ALA A 131 -2.04 -16.28 6.19
CA ALA A 131 -2.19 -14.82 6.18
C ALA A 131 -0.91 -14.05 5.78
N MET A 132 0.25 -14.44 6.31
CA MET A 132 1.55 -13.82 5.98
C MET A 132 1.91 -13.92 4.48
N TYR A 133 1.65 -15.06 3.85
CA TYR A 133 2.00 -15.29 2.45
C TYR A 133 0.99 -14.64 1.49
N ILE A 134 -0.27 -14.46 1.93
CA ILE A 134 -1.27 -13.66 1.20
C ILE A 134 -0.79 -12.20 1.11
N PHE A 135 -0.22 -11.64 2.19
CA PHE A 135 0.39 -10.31 2.15
C PHE A 135 1.60 -10.22 1.22
N ILE A 136 2.47 -11.24 1.23
CA ILE A 136 3.61 -11.31 0.30
C ILE A 136 3.12 -11.38 -1.15
N GLY A 137 2.07 -12.15 -1.42
CA GLY A 137 1.44 -12.21 -2.73
C GLY A 137 0.83 -10.87 -3.16
N ASN A 138 0.14 -10.16 -2.26
CA ASN A 138 -0.40 -8.83 -2.54
C ASN A 138 0.71 -7.79 -2.80
N LEU A 139 1.80 -7.84 -2.03
CA LEU A 139 2.95 -6.97 -2.25
C LEU A 139 3.60 -7.25 -3.61
N ALA A 140 3.80 -8.52 -3.97
CA ALA A 140 4.29 -8.91 -5.30
C ALA A 140 3.33 -8.49 -6.43
N PHE A 141 2.01 -8.59 -6.22
CA PHE A 141 1.03 -8.13 -7.20
C PHE A 141 1.08 -6.61 -7.40
N SER A 142 1.19 -5.84 -6.32
CA SER A 142 1.34 -4.39 -6.37
C SER A 142 2.64 -3.96 -7.05
N ASP A 143 3.76 -4.62 -6.74
CA ASP A 143 5.07 -4.39 -7.37
C ASP A 143 5.09 -4.77 -8.85
N LEU A 144 4.40 -5.86 -9.24
CA LEU A 144 4.22 -6.25 -10.64
C LEU A 144 3.45 -5.17 -11.42
N LEU A 145 2.35 -4.67 -10.87
CA LEU A 145 1.59 -3.59 -11.48
C LEU A 145 2.38 -2.28 -11.53
N ALA A 146 3.18 -1.97 -10.50
CA ALA A 146 4.08 -0.82 -10.51
C ALA A 146 5.13 -0.94 -11.64
N GLY A 147 5.72 -2.12 -11.82
CA GLY A 147 6.64 -2.41 -12.93
C GLY A 147 5.99 -2.23 -14.30
N LEU A 148 4.76 -2.72 -14.49
CA LEU A 148 3.98 -2.53 -15.72
C LEU A 148 3.61 -1.05 -15.95
N ALA A 149 3.17 -0.35 -14.90
CA ALA A 149 2.82 1.07 -14.97
C ALA A 149 4.04 1.93 -15.33
N PHE A 150 5.19 1.66 -14.72
CA PHE A 150 6.42 2.38 -15.01
C PHE A 150 6.94 2.06 -16.42
N MET A 151 6.88 0.79 -16.84
CA MET A 151 7.18 0.39 -18.23
C MET A 151 6.30 1.13 -19.25
N ALA A 152 4.98 1.16 -19.01
CA ALA A 152 4.04 1.90 -19.86
C ALA A 152 4.35 3.41 -19.85
N ASN A 153 4.76 3.97 -18.71
CA ASN A 153 5.15 5.38 -18.63
C ASN A 153 6.36 5.69 -19.54
N ILE A 154 7.39 4.84 -19.52
CA ILE A 154 8.57 5.02 -20.38
C ILE A 154 8.24 4.80 -21.87
N LEU A 155 7.45 3.80 -22.21
CA LEU A 155 7.08 3.49 -23.60
C LEU A 155 6.14 4.54 -24.21
N LEU A 156 5.24 5.12 -23.41
CA LEU A 156 4.32 6.18 -23.82
C LEU A 156 4.90 7.59 -23.60
N SER A 157 6.17 7.69 -23.19
CA SER A 157 6.88 8.96 -23.04
C SER A 157 7.44 9.49 -24.37
N GLY A 158 7.75 10.78 -24.41
CA GLY A 158 8.36 11.42 -25.58
C GLY A 158 7.31 11.87 -26.60
N ALA A 159 7.52 11.57 -27.89
CA ALA A 159 6.63 12.04 -28.95
C ALA A 159 5.20 11.49 -28.82
N THR A 160 5.06 10.26 -28.31
CA THR A 160 3.76 9.61 -28.09
C THR A 160 2.92 10.27 -26.99
N THR A 161 3.54 10.98 -26.04
CA THR A 161 2.82 11.68 -24.97
C THR A 161 1.90 12.77 -25.49
N PHE A 162 2.28 13.45 -26.59
CA PHE A 162 1.47 14.52 -27.18
C PHE A 162 0.26 14.00 -27.98
N ASN A 163 0.21 12.69 -28.24
CA ASN A 163 -0.93 12.03 -28.89
C ASN A 163 -1.95 11.50 -27.87
N LEU A 164 -1.64 11.56 -26.57
CA LEU A 164 -2.56 11.14 -25.52
C LEU A 164 -3.59 12.22 -25.24
N THR A 165 -4.78 11.78 -24.82
CA THR A 165 -5.75 12.67 -24.17
C THR A 165 -5.38 12.88 -22.70
N PRO A 166 -5.71 14.03 -22.08
CA PRO A 166 -5.50 14.25 -20.65
C PRO A 166 -6.04 13.12 -19.76
N VAL A 167 -7.21 12.53 -20.08
CA VAL A 167 -7.72 11.35 -19.35
C VAL A 167 -6.75 10.17 -19.41
N GLN A 168 -6.25 9.80 -20.60
CA GLN A 168 -5.29 8.71 -20.75
C GLN A 168 -3.98 9.00 -20.00
N TRP A 169 -3.54 10.26 -20.03
CA TRP A 169 -2.37 10.71 -19.29
C TRP A 169 -2.57 10.59 -17.77
N PHE A 170 -3.73 11.00 -17.25
CA PHE A 170 -4.05 10.83 -15.82
C PHE A 170 -4.18 9.37 -15.43
N VAL A 171 -4.76 8.51 -16.27
CA VAL A 171 -4.81 7.06 -16.00
C VAL A 171 -3.40 6.47 -15.95
N ARG A 172 -2.50 6.88 -16.86
CA ARG A 172 -1.11 6.42 -16.89
C ARG A 172 -0.36 6.77 -15.61
N GLU A 173 -0.33 8.05 -15.23
CA GLU A 173 0.37 8.48 -14.01
C GLU A 173 -0.38 8.05 -12.73
N GLY A 174 -1.71 8.14 -12.74
CA GLY A 174 -2.57 7.78 -11.60
C GLY A 174 -2.48 6.30 -11.25
N THR A 175 -2.31 5.42 -12.25
CA THR A 175 -2.07 3.99 -11.99
C THR A 175 -0.74 3.78 -11.25
N ALA A 176 0.34 4.48 -11.64
CA ALA A 176 1.63 4.39 -10.95
C ALA A 176 1.52 4.88 -9.49
N PHE A 177 0.80 5.97 -9.24
CA PHE A 177 0.51 6.45 -7.88
C PHE A 177 -0.34 5.47 -7.07
N ALA A 178 -1.38 4.88 -7.69
CA ALA A 178 -2.24 3.92 -7.02
C ALA A 178 -1.47 2.66 -6.63
N THR A 179 -0.62 2.11 -7.51
CA THR A 179 0.20 0.94 -7.18
C THR A 179 1.21 1.24 -6.08
N LEU A 180 1.80 2.44 -6.08
CA LEU A 180 2.66 2.88 -4.99
C LEU A 180 1.90 2.97 -3.66
N ALA A 181 0.73 3.62 -3.68
CA ALA A 181 -0.12 3.75 -2.50
C ALA A 181 -0.51 2.37 -1.95
N ALA A 182 -0.91 1.45 -2.82
CA ALA A 182 -1.26 0.07 -2.46
C ALA A 182 -0.08 -0.65 -1.78
N SER A 183 1.14 -0.53 -2.31
CA SER A 183 2.35 -1.11 -1.68
C SER A 183 2.62 -0.50 -0.30
N VAL A 184 2.56 0.83 -0.16
CA VAL A 184 2.80 1.52 1.13
C VAL A 184 1.76 1.16 2.18
N PHE A 185 0.47 1.16 1.83
CA PHE A 185 -0.59 0.74 2.73
C PHE A 185 -0.49 -0.74 3.11
N SER A 186 -0.09 -1.60 2.17
CA SER A 186 0.14 -3.02 2.44
C SER A 186 1.32 -3.22 3.41
N LEU A 187 2.41 -2.47 3.26
CA LEU A 187 3.53 -2.49 4.21
C LEU A 187 3.13 -2.01 5.61
N LEU A 188 2.28 -0.98 5.70
CA LEU A 188 1.72 -0.52 6.97
C LEU A 188 0.84 -1.61 7.61
N ALA A 189 -0.03 -2.25 6.82
CA ALA A 189 -0.88 -3.34 7.31
C ALA A 189 -0.03 -4.52 7.83
N ILE A 190 1.02 -4.90 7.11
CA ILE A 190 1.99 -5.91 7.56
C ILE A 190 2.66 -5.48 8.87
N ALA A 191 3.09 -4.23 8.99
CA ALA A 191 3.72 -3.71 10.20
C ALA A 191 2.77 -3.75 11.40
N ILE A 192 1.52 -3.36 11.23
CA ILE A 192 0.47 -3.41 12.27
C ILE A 192 0.20 -4.87 12.67
N GLU A 193 0.03 -5.77 11.70
CA GLU A 193 -0.19 -7.19 11.98
C GLU A 193 0.97 -7.77 12.81
N ARG A 194 2.21 -7.48 12.41
CA ARG A 194 3.40 -7.94 13.11
C ARG A 194 3.51 -7.37 14.52
N HIS A 195 3.23 -6.08 14.68
CA HIS A 195 3.19 -5.48 16.01
C HIS A 195 2.18 -6.20 16.89
N VAL A 196 0.93 -6.37 16.43
CA VAL A 196 -0.13 -6.99 17.23
C VAL A 196 0.21 -8.44 17.58
N ALA A 197 0.78 -9.21 16.64
CA ALA A 197 1.17 -10.60 16.85
C ALA A 197 2.31 -10.75 17.87
N ILE A 198 3.20 -9.76 17.99
CA ILE A 198 4.34 -9.77 18.92
C ILE A 198 3.92 -9.25 20.30
N THR A 199 3.08 -8.22 20.39
CA THR A 199 2.69 -7.63 21.69
C THR A 199 1.56 -8.35 22.40
N LYS A 200 0.68 -9.04 21.66
CA LYS A 200 -0.34 -9.88 22.27
C LYS A 200 0.12 -11.33 22.24
N VAL A 201 0.57 -11.85 23.38
CA VAL A 201 0.87 -13.29 23.54
C VAL A 201 -0.43 -14.08 23.40
N LYS A 202 -0.62 -14.69 22.22
CA LYS A 202 -1.59 -15.76 21.86
C LYS A 202 -3.10 -15.42 21.79
N VAL A 203 -3.78 -16.29 21.03
CA VAL A 203 -5.23 -16.54 20.85
C VAL A 203 -6.04 -15.45 20.13
N TYR A 204 -6.09 -15.53 18.80
CA TYR A 204 -7.20 -14.96 18.03
C TYR A 204 -7.71 -16.02 17.05
N SER A 205 -8.84 -16.64 17.42
CA SER A 205 -9.59 -17.62 16.64
C SER A 205 -10.69 -16.94 15.81
N SER A 206 -10.31 -15.92 15.05
CA SER A 206 -11.13 -15.43 13.94
C SER A 206 -10.45 -15.88 12.66
N ASP A 207 -11.21 -16.15 11.60
CA ASP A 207 -10.66 -16.52 10.30
C ASP A 207 -9.71 -15.41 9.79
N LYS A 208 -8.41 -15.63 10.00
CA LYS A 208 -7.35 -14.66 9.73
C LYS A 208 -7.33 -14.30 8.25
N ASN A 209 -7.72 -15.23 7.38
CA ASN A 209 -7.68 -15.05 5.95
C ASN A 209 -8.74 -14.05 5.48
N CYS A 210 -9.97 -14.14 5.98
CA CYS A 210 -11.04 -13.18 5.66
C CYS A 210 -10.65 -11.74 6.07
N ARG A 211 -10.15 -11.57 7.30
CA ARG A 211 -9.69 -10.25 7.77
C ARG A 211 -8.56 -9.69 6.91
N MET A 212 -7.59 -10.51 6.50
CA MET A 212 -6.49 -10.04 5.66
C MET A 212 -6.95 -9.66 4.26
N VAL A 213 -7.84 -10.44 3.66
CA VAL A 213 -8.42 -10.12 2.34
C VAL A 213 -9.20 -8.79 2.39
N LEU A 214 -9.98 -8.56 3.44
CA LEU A 214 -10.69 -7.29 3.64
C LEU A 214 -9.72 -6.10 3.80
N LEU A 215 -8.63 -6.27 4.58
CA LEU A 215 -7.61 -5.22 4.73
C LEU A 215 -6.92 -4.91 3.40
N ILE A 216 -6.57 -5.94 2.62
CA ILE A 216 -5.98 -5.78 1.29
C ILE A 216 -6.97 -5.03 0.39
N GLY A 217 -8.23 -5.45 0.33
CA GLY A 217 -9.27 -4.79 -0.45
C GLY A 217 -9.43 -3.32 -0.07
N ALA A 218 -9.44 -3.00 1.23
CA ALA A 218 -9.49 -1.62 1.71
C ALA A 218 -8.26 -0.81 1.28
N CYS A 219 -7.05 -1.39 1.35
CA CYS A 219 -5.82 -0.73 0.88
C CYS A 219 -5.91 -0.37 -0.61
N TRP A 220 -6.42 -1.27 -1.45
CA TRP A 220 -6.61 -1.03 -2.88
C TRP A 220 -7.65 0.04 -3.17
N VAL A 221 -8.78 0.03 -2.45
CA VAL A 221 -9.83 1.05 -2.59
C VAL A 221 -9.29 2.43 -2.22
N ILE A 222 -8.58 2.55 -1.09
CA ILE A 222 -7.97 3.83 -0.66
C ILE A 222 -6.90 4.27 -1.66
N ALA A 223 -6.06 3.35 -2.13
CA ALA A 223 -5.03 3.63 -3.13
C ALA A 223 -5.61 4.15 -4.45
N ALA A 224 -6.65 3.49 -4.98
CA ALA A 224 -7.34 3.91 -6.19
C ALA A 224 -8.07 5.25 -6.00
N ALA A 225 -8.69 5.47 -4.83
CA ALA A 225 -9.32 6.75 -4.50
C ALA A 225 -8.29 7.89 -4.54
N ILE A 226 -7.16 7.75 -3.85
CA ILE A 226 -6.08 8.76 -3.86
C ILE A 226 -5.55 8.99 -5.28
N GLY A 227 -5.26 7.92 -6.02
CA GLY A 227 -4.72 8.00 -7.39
C GLY A 227 -5.69 8.61 -8.41
N SER A 228 -7.01 8.59 -8.16
CA SER A 228 -8.03 9.13 -9.07
C SER A 228 -8.49 10.55 -8.73
N LEU A 229 -8.10 11.12 -7.58
CA LEU A 229 -8.43 12.51 -7.20
C LEU A 229 -8.09 13.56 -8.26
N PRO A 230 -6.95 13.48 -9.00
CA PRO A 230 -6.66 14.43 -10.07
C PRO A 230 -7.67 14.36 -11.22
N ILE A 231 -8.15 13.15 -11.55
CA ILE A 231 -9.18 12.93 -12.58
C ILE A 231 -10.49 13.58 -12.13
N MET A 232 -10.83 13.44 -10.85
CA MET A 232 -12.05 14.00 -10.25
C MET A 232 -12.02 15.54 -10.08
N GLY A 233 -10.90 16.19 -10.39
CA GLY A 233 -10.81 17.66 -10.47
C GLY A 233 -9.68 18.29 -9.67
N TRP A 234 -8.91 17.52 -8.88
CA TRP A 234 -7.75 18.07 -8.16
C TRP A 234 -6.49 18.12 -9.02
N ASN A 235 -6.57 18.87 -10.12
CA ASN A 235 -5.50 19.04 -11.10
C ASN A 235 -5.25 20.54 -11.37
N CYS A 236 -4.33 20.86 -12.28
CA CYS A 236 -3.97 22.24 -12.62
C CYS A 236 -4.46 22.67 -14.01
N MET A 237 -5.44 21.97 -14.62
CA MET A 237 -5.87 22.20 -16.02
C MET A 237 -6.33 23.63 -16.31
N SER A 238 -6.84 24.33 -15.29
CA SER A 238 -7.31 25.71 -15.39
C SER A 238 -6.31 26.76 -14.88
N ASP A 239 -5.23 26.34 -14.20
CA ASP A 239 -4.21 27.25 -13.64
C ASP A 239 -2.80 26.66 -13.78
N LEU A 240 -2.12 27.09 -14.85
CA LEU A 240 -0.75 26.67 -15.17
C LEU A 240 0.26 26.99 -14.06
N ARG A 241 0.02 28.01 -13.22
CA ARG A 241 0.98 28.43 -12.17
C ARG A 241 1.06 27.41 -11.03
N ASP A 242 -0.02 26.67 -10.81
CA ASP A 242 -0.11 25.63 -9.78
C ASP A 242 0.37 24.26 -10.31
N CYS A 243 0.83 24.15 -11.56
CA CYS A 243 1.29 22.90 -12.14
C CYS A 243 2.68 22.46 -11.66
N SER A 244 2.82 21.16 -11.43
CA SER A 244 4.08 20.47 -11.13
C SER A 244 5.01 20.45 -12.36
N THR A 245 6.32 20.62 -12.15
CA THR A 245 7.33 20.51 -13.23
C THR A 245 7.58 19.06 -13.60
N VAL A 246 7.52 18.16 -12.61
CA VAL A 246 7.72 16.72 -12.79
C VAL A 246 6.52 16.11 -13.52
N LEU A 247 5.31 16.45 -13.08
CA LEU A 247 4.02 15.95 -13.56
C LEU A 247 3.15 17.12 -14.10
N PRO A 248 3.28 17.50 -15.38
CA PRO A 248 2.74 18.76 -15.89
C PRO A 248 1.23 19.01 -15.75
N LEU A 249 0.40 17.98 -15.58
CA LEU A 249 -1.05 18.14 -15.39
C LEU A 249 -1.47 18.03 -13.91
N TYR A 250 -0.55 17.68 -13.00
CA TYR A 250 -0.83 17.59 -11.58
C TYR A 250 -0.63 18.95 -10.90
N SER A 251 -1.51 19.27 -9.96
CA SER A 251 -1.33 20.42 -9.06
C SER A 251 -0.22 20.13 -8.05
N LYS A 252 0.63 21.13 -7.78
CA LYS A 252 1.66 21.08 -6.72
C LYS A 252 1.06 20.77 -5.35
N ARG A 253 -0.14 21.28 -5.07
CA ARG A 253 -0.85 21.06 -3.80
C ARG A 253 -1.26 19.60 -3.64
N TYR A 254 -1.75 18.98 -4.71
CA TYR A 254 -2.05 17.54 -4.70
C TYR A 254 -0.77 16.72 -4.50
N VAL A 255 0.30 17.05 -5.21
CA VAL A 255 1.59 16.34 -5.08
C VAL A 255 2.11 16.43 -3.64
N LEU A 256 2.05 17.62 -3.03
CA LEU A 256 2.41 17.85 -1.62
C LEU A 256 1.53 17.04 -0.65
N PHE A 257 0.22 16.98 -0.90
CA PHE A 257 -0.72 16.21 -0.09
C PHE A 257 -0.37 14.72 -0.07
N VAL A 258 -0.15 14.13 -1.26
CA VAL A 258 0.21 12.70 -1.39
C VAL A 258 1.54 12.39 -0.71
N ILE A 259 2.57 13.21 -0.94
CA ILE A 259 3.89 13.05 -0.31
C ILE A 259 3.76 13.10 1.21
N THR A 260 2.99 14.05 1.73
CA THR A 260 2.81 14.23 3.17
C THR A 260 2.15 13.00 3.78
N ILE A 261 1.08 12.47 3.16
CA ILE A 261 0.42 11.24 3.60
C ILE A 261 1.40 10.05 3.60
N PHE A 262 2.12 9.84 2.51
CA PHE A 262 3.07 8.72 2.43
C PHE A 262 4.21 8.88 3.44
N THR A 263 4.73 10.09 3.63
CA THR A 263 5.77 10.37 4.62
C THR A 263 5.28 10.03 6.03
N LEU A 264 4.07 10.45 6.40
CA LEU A 264 3.47 10.12 7.71
C LEU A 264 3.28 8.61 7.90
N ILE A 265 2.87 7.90 6.85
CA ILE A 265 2.75 6.43 6.90
C ILE A 265 4.12 5.79 7.10
N LEU A 266 5.15 6.23 6.37
CA LEU A 266 6.50 5.68 6.51
C LEU A 266 7.07 5.95 7.90
N LEU A 267 6.87 7.15 8.46
CA LEU A 267 7.25 7.45 9.84
C LEU A 267 6.51 6.56 10.83
N THR A 268 5.23 6.28 10.59
CA THR A 268 4.44 5.35 11.41
C THR A 268 5.01 3.94 11.33
N ILE A 269 5.35 3.45 10.14
CA ILE A 269 5.98 2.13 9.94
C ILE A 269 7.30 2.05 10.71
N VAL A 270 8.16 3.07 10.58
CA VAL A 270 9.42 3.15 11.33
C VAL A 270 9.14 3.13 12.84
N GLY A 271 8.21 3.94 13.33
CA GLY A 271 7.84 3.97 14.75
C GLY A 271 7.34 2.63 15.28
N LEU A 272 6.48 1.94 14.53
CA LEU A 272 5.98 0.60 14.88
C LEU A 272 7.12 -0.42 14.94
N TYR A 273 8.05 -0.40 13.98
CA TYR A 273 9.18 -1.32 13.97
C TYR A 273 10.24 -0.99 15.02
N SER A 274 10.48 0.28 15.32
CA SER A 274 11.32 0.70 16.45
C SER A 274 10.73 0.21 17.76
N ARG A 275 9.40 0.34 17.97
CA ARG A 275 8.72 -0.23 19.13
C ARG A 275 8.88 -1.74 19.21
N ILE A 276 8.64 -2.46 18.12
CA ILE A 276 8.84 -3.91 18.06
C ILE A 276 10.28 -4.27 18.44
N TYR A 277 11.27 -3.59 17.85
CA TYR A 277 12.69 -3.81 18.14
C TYR A 277 13.01 -3.57 19.61
N CYS A 278 12.53 -2.47 20.19
CA CYS A 278 12.68 -2.17 21.61
C CYS A 278 12.04 -3.24 22.50
N ILE A 279 10.83 -3.71 22.16
CA ILE A 279 10.11 -4.74 22.94
C ILE A 279 10.90 -6.04 22.97
N VAL A 280 11.40 -6.52 21.82
CA VAL A 280 12.19 -7.76 21.86
C VAL A 280 13.52 -7.48 22.55
N ARG A 281 14.22 -6.37 22.28
CA ARG A 281 15.48 -6.05 22.96
C ARG A 281 15.34 -5.95 24.48
N SER A 282 14.24 -5.37 24.99
CA SER A 282 13.94 -5.28 26.42
C SER A 282 13.54 -6.63 27.02
N SER A 283 12.91 -7.52 26.22
CA SER A 283 12.63 -8.91 26.61
C SER A 283 13.90 -9.79 26.60
N HIS A 284 14.99 -9.31 25.97
CA HIS A 284 16.29 -9.95 25.82
C HIS A 284 17.38 -9.33 26.74
N ALA A 285 17.11 -9.30 28.05
CA ALA A 285 18.12 -9.73 29.01
C ALA A 285 18.06 -11.26 29.22
N GLU A 286 16.91 -11.93 29.04
CA GLU A 286 16.82 -13.38 29.34
C GLU A 286 16.15 -14.28 28.29
N ILE A 287 15.21 -13.83 27.45
CA ILE A 287 14.45 -14.76 26.59
C ILE A 287 14.05 -14.11 25.27
N ALA A 288 14.90 -14.14 24.25
CA ALA A 288 14.31 -14.55 22.98
C ALA A 288 15.21 -15.34 22.05
N THR A 289 14.48 -16.06 21.22
CA THR A 289 14.97 -17.09 20.35
C THR A 289 15.70 -16.48 19.16
N ALA A 290 16.70 -17.20 18.65
CA ALA A 290 17.41 -16.83 17.42
C ALA A 290 16.44 -16.58 16.23
N GLN A 291 15.25 -17.20 16.24
CA GLN A 291 14.19 -16.99 15.24
C GLN A 291 13.61 -15.57 15.29
N THR A 292 13.37 -15.00 16.47
CA THR A 292 12.84 -13.63 16.63
C THR A 292 13.85 -12.58 16.16
N LEU A 293 15.13 -12.75 16.52
CA LEU A 293 16.22 -11.88 16.07
C LEU A 293 16.42 -11.95 14.55
N ALA A 294 16.32 -13.15 13.96
CA ALA A 294 16.39 -13.31 12.52
C ALA A 294 15.23 -12.59 11.82
N LEU A 295 13.99 -12.74 12.33
CA LEU A 295 12.82 -12.07 11.78
C LEU A 295 13.00 -10.54 11.77
N LEU A 296 13.42 -9.95 12.90
CA LEU A 296 13.70 -8.51 13.00
C LEU A 296 14.75 -8.04 11.99
N LYS A 297 15.87 -8.76 11.86
CA LYS A 297 16.91 -8.42 10.87
C LYS A 297 16.33 -8.32 9.46
N THR A 298 15.45 -9.26 9.07
CA THR A 298 14.75 -9.21 7.78
C THR A 298 14.00 -7.90 7.59
N VAL A 299 13.23 -7.53 8.60
CA VAL A 299 12.25 -6.47 8.47
C VAL A 299 12.96 -5.11 8.51
N THR A 300 14.00 -4.98 9.33
CA THR A 300 14.91 -3.83 9.28
C THR A 300 15.58 -3.70 7.91
N ILE A 301 15.99 -4.80 7.28
CA ILE A 301 16.56 -4.77 5.92
C ILE A 301 15.51 -4.34 4.88
N VAL A 302 14.30 -4.92 4.89
CA VAL A 302 13.21 -4.54 3.97
C VAL A 302 12.85 -3.06 4.12
N LEU A 303 12.69 -2.60 5.36
CA LEU A 303 12.34 -1.20 5.66
C LEU A 303 13.46 -0.25 5.27
N GLY A 304 14.72 -0.60 5.58
CA GLY A 304 15.89 0.18 5.21
C GLY A 304 16.02 0.30 3.69
N ALA A 305 15.85 -0.80 2.95
CA ALA A 305 15.83 -0.79 1.49
C ALA A 305 14.72 0.11 0.94
N PHE A 306 13.51 0.04 1.52
CA PHE A 306 12.40 0.93 1.14
C PHE A 306 12.77 2.41 1.31
N ILE A 307 13.25 2.80 2.48
CA ILE A 307 13.61 4.20 2.76
C ILE A 307 14.71 4.67 1.82
N VAL A 308 15.78 3.89 1.64
CA VAL A 308 16.91 4.26 0.77
C VAL A 308 16.44 4.46 -0.66
N CYS A 309 15.65 3.53 -1.21
CA CYS A 309 15.16 3.62 -2.59
C CYS A 309 14.19 4.78 -2.80
N TRP A 310 13.29 5.04 -1.85
CA TRP A 310 12.20 6.00 -2.03
C TRP A 310 12.54 7.43 -1.60
N LEU A 311 13.44 7.62 -0.63
CA LEU A 311 13.80 8.93 -0.10
C LEU A 311 14.22 9.93 -1.19
N PRO A 312 15.06 9.59 -2.19
CA PRO A 312 15.42 10.51 -3.25
C PRO A 312 14.23 10.98 -4.09
N ALA A 313 13.27 10.10 -4.37
CA ALA A 313 12.06 10.45 -5.10
C ALA A 313 11.14 11.36 -4.28
N PHE A 314 10.99 11.10 -2.98
CA PHE A 314 10.25 11.99 -2.06
C PHE A 314 10.86 13.38 -2.00
N ILE A 315 12.19 13.49 -1.93
CA ILE A 315 12.90 14.78 -1.92
C ILE A 315 12.62 15.54 -3.21
N ILE A 316 12.72 14.89 -4.38
CA ILE A 316 12.47 15.54 -5.67
C ILE A 316 11.03 16.03 -5.79
N LEU A 317 10.05 15.22 -5.36
CA LEU A 317 8.65 15.63 -5.40
C LEU A 317 8.34 16.76 -4.40
N LEU A 318 9.00 16.79 -3.23
CA LEU A 318 8.87 17.88 -2.26
C LEU A 318 9.50 19.18 -2.79
N MET A 319 10.66 19.07 -3.44
CA MET A 319 11.29 20.18 -4.14
C MET A 319 10.39 20.70 -5.26
N ASP A 320 9.74 19.83 -6.02
CA ASP A 320 8.82 20.23 -7.09
C ASP A 320 7.59 20.98 -6.58
N ALA A 321 7.04 20.59 -5.43
CA ALA A 321 5.95 21.32 -4.79
C ALA A 321 6.38 22.73 -4.30
N SER A 322 7.65 22.89 -3.92
CA SER A 322 8.16 24.12 -3.30
C SER A 322 8.89 25.04 -4.28
N CYS A 323 9.35 24.53 -5.42
CA CYS A 323 10.14 25.27 -6.39
C CYS A 323 9.24 25.93 -7.46
N PRO A 324 9.49 27.20 -7.83
CA PRO A 324 8.85 27.81 -8.98
C PRO A 324 9.12 27.01 -10.27
N VAL A 325 8.16 27.05 -11.19
CA VAL A 325 8.28 26.37 -12.49
C VAL A 325 9.52 26.89 -13.23
N ARG A 326 10.29 25.99 -13.85
CA ARG A 326 11.56 26.26 -14.56
C ARG A 326 12.75 26.72 -13.70
N ALA A 327 12.63 26.91 -12.39
CA ALA A 327 13.77 27.33 -11.57
C ALA A 327 14.73 26.17 -11.24
N CYS A 328 14.20 24.99 -10.92
CA CYS A 328 15.02 23.87 -10.45
C CYS A 328 15.34 22.87 -11.58
N ARG A 329 16.56 22.92 -12.13
CA ARG A 329 17.00 22.05 -13.24
C ARG A 329 16.98 20.55 -12.90
N ILE A 330 17.14 20.19 -11.63
CA ILE A 330 17.18 18.78 -11.20
C ILE A 330 15.83 18.06 -11.40
N LEU A 331 14.70 18.79 -11.43
CA LEU A 331 13.35 18.22 -11.60
C LEU A 331 13.17 17.60 -12.99
N TYR A 332 13.88 18.09 -14.01
CA TYR A 332 13.84 17.49 -15.36
C TYR A 332 14.49 16.11 -15.42
N LYS A 333 15.25 15.74 -14.39
CA LYS A 333 15.92 14.45 -14.22
C LYS A 333 15.14 13.52 -13.27
N ALA A 334 13.88 13.83 -12.94
CA ALA A 334 13.03 13.05 -12.01
C ALA A 334 12.94 11.54 -12.35
N ASN A 335 12.97 11.18 -13.64
CA ASN A 335 12.90 9.78 -14.08
C ASN A 335 14.01 8.89 -13.49
N TYR A 336 15.21 9.42 -13.25
CA TYR A 336 16.28 8.65 -12.60
C TYR A 336 15.96 8.32 -11.15
N PHE A 337 15.34 9.25 -10.43
CA PHE A 337 14.94 9.07 -9.04
C PHE A 337 13.77 8.10 -8.93
N PHE A 338 12.81 8.14 -9.87
CA PHE A 338 11.75 7.14 -9.95
C PHE A 338 12.28 5.75 -10.32
N ALA A 339 13.22 5.66 -11.28
CA ALA A 339 13.88 4.40 -11.61
C ALA A 339 14.62 3.82 -10.39
N PHE A 340 15.31 4.66 -9.61
CA PHE A 340 15.94 4.23 -8.37
C PHE A 340 14.92 3.77 -7.32
N ALA A 341 13.78 4.46 -7.20
CA ALA A 341 12.69 4.03 -6.32
C ALA A 341 12.13 2.65 -6.73
N THR A 342 11.99 2.38 -8.03
CA THR A 342 11.52 1.07 -8.53
C THR A 342 12.46 -0.10 -8.23
N LEU A 343 13.74 0.14 -7.91
CA LEU A 343 14.63 -0.92 -7.42
C LEU A 343 14.13 -1.54 -6.12
N ASN A 344 13.30 -0.84 -5.34
CA ASN A 344 12.66 -1.41 -4.16
C ASN A 344 11.79 -2.63 -4.52
N SER A 345 11.03 -2.55 -5.61
CA SER A 345 10.19 -3.64 -6.10
C SER A 345 11.00 -4.84 -6.61
N ALA A 346 12.25 -4.63 -7.05
CA ALA A 346 13.20 -5.70 -7.37
C ALA A 346 13.83 -6.32 -6.12
N ALA A 347 14.07 -5.52 -5.08
CA ALA A 347 14.67 -6.01 -3.83
C ALA A 347 13.76 -6.98 -3.07
N ASN A 348 12.43 -6.83 -3.18
CA ASN A 348 11.46 -7.62 -2.42
C ASN A 348 11.58 -9.15 -2.67
N PRO A 349 11.50 -9.67 -3.92
CA PRO A 349 11.75 -11.09 -4.22
C PRO A 349 13.12 -11.63 -3.75
N ILE A 350 14.19 -10.83 -3.90
CA ILE A 350 15.55 -11.19 -3.46
C ILE A 350 15.57 -11.39 -1.95
N ILE A 351 14.97 -10.47 -1.19
CA ILE A 351 14.90 -10.59 0.27
C ILE A 351 14.12 -11.85 0.67
N TYR A 352 13.01 -12.16 0.00
CA TYR A 352 12.22 -13.35 0.35
C TYR A 352 12.96 -14.66 0.07
N THR A 353 13.63 -14.77 -1.07
CA THR A 353 14.41 -15.97 -1.44
C THR A 353 15.65 -16.15 -0.55
N LEU A 354 16.25 -15.06 -0.07
CA LEU A 354 17.35 -15.12 0.89
C LEU A 354 16.89 -15.57 2.28
N ARG A 355 15.67 -15.23 2.67
CA ARG A 355 15.18 -15.41 4.05
C ARG A 355 14.36 -16.68 4.26
N SER A 356 13.73 -17.20 3.21
CA SER A 356 12.89 -18.40 3.28
C SER A 356 13.43 -19.52 2.38
N LYS A 357 13.95 -20.58 3.01
CA LYS A 357 14.37 -21.81 2.30
C LYS A 357 13.20 -22.45 1.55
N ASP A 358 11.99 -22.35 2.08
CA ASP A 358 10.79 -22.89 1.45
C ASP A 358 10.43 -22.10 0.18
N MET A 359 10.48 -20.77 0.25
CA MET A 359 10.21 -19.92 -0.90
C MET A 359 11.29 -20.07 -1.98
N ARG A 360 12.57 -20.17 -1.59
CA ARG A 360 13.67 -20.45 -2.52
C ARG A 360 13.48 -21.77 -3.27
N ARG A 361 13.05 -22.83 -2.56
CA ARG A 361 12.82 -24.15 -3.16
C ARG A 361 11.68 -24.12 -4.17
N GLU A 362 10.58 -23.44 -3.85
CA GLU A 362 9.47 -23.28 -4.79
C GLU A 362 9.85 -22.40 -5.99
N PHE A 363 10.59 -21.31 -5.76
CA PHE A 363 11.07 -20.43 -6.83
C PHE A 363 11.94 -21.21 -7.84
N LEU A 364 12.89 -22.01 -7.35
CA LEU A 364 13.70 -22.91 -8.18
C LEU A 364 12.86 -23.96 -8.90
N ARG A 365 11.85 -24.54 -8.24
CA ARG A 365 10.94 -25.51 -8.87
C ARG A 365 10.15 -24.88 -10.02
N VAL A 366 9.62 -23.67 -9.85
CA VAL A 366 8.91 -22.95 -10.91
C VAL A 366 9.85 -22.69 -12.09
N LEU A 367 11.07 -22.23 -11.83
CA LEU A 367 12.06 -21.98 -12.87
C LEU A 367 12.44 -23.25 -13.64
N CYS A 368 12.63 -24.38 -12.94
CA CYS A 368 12.90 -25.68 -13.55
C CYS A 368 11.71 -26.21 -14.37
N CYS A 369 10.46 -25.99 -13.92
CA CYS A 369 9.26 -26.37 -14.67
C CYS A 369 8.99 -25.46 -15.89
N CYS A 370 9.44 -24.20 -15.88
CA CYS A 370 9.35 -23.32 -17.04
C CYS A 370 10.42 -23.61 -18.11
N GLY A 371 11.53 -24.25 -17.75
CA GLY A 371 12.57 -24.72 -18.68
C GLY A 371 12.32 -26.12 -19.26
N ALA A 372 11.42 -26.90 -18.66
CA ALA A 372 11.06 -28.23 -19.13
C ALA A 372 9.69 -28.19 -19.79
N GLY A 373 9.68 -27.92 -21.10
CA GLY A 373 8.50 -28.13 -21.94
C GLY A 373 7.95 -29.54 -21.73
N HIS A 374 6.64 -29.59 -21.48
CA HIS A 374 5.73 -30.74 -21.51
C HIS A 374 6.39 -32.10 -21.81
N ARG A 375 6.92 -32.76 -20.78
CA ARG A 375 7.05 -34.21 -20.77
C ARG A 375 6.61 -34.71 -19.42
N ASP A 376 5.47 -35.41 -19.43
CA ASP A 376 4.96 -36.18 -18.31
C ASP A 376 6.06 -37.09 -17.77
N GLN A 377 6.56 -36.80 -16.56
CA GLN A 377 7.36 -37.76 -15.81
C GLN A 377 7.11 -37.57 -14.29
N PRO A 378 6.93 -38.68 -13.53
CA PRO A 378 6.45 -38.66 -12.15
C PRO A 378 7.49 -38.05 -11.18
N PRO A 379 7.10 -37.71 -9.94
CA PRO A 379 7.88 -36.84 -9.06
C PRO A 379 9.11 -37.56 -8.52
N GLY A 380 10.23 -37.44 -9.24
CA GLY A 380 11.52 -37.98 -8.84
C GLY A 380 12.65 -37.00 -9.17
N ARG A 381 13.15 -36.32 -8.13
CA ARG A 381 14.47 -35.65 -8.07
C ARG A 381 14.74 -34.53 -9.08
N CYS A 382 14.40 -33.31 -8.68
CA CYS A 382 15.21 -32.14 -9.04
C CYS A 382 16.02 -31.73 -7.80
N GLY A 383 17.13 -32.43 -7.54
CA GLY A 383 18.09 -32.11 -6.49
C GLY A 383 19.33 -31.54 -7.13
N LEU A 384 19.46 -30.20 -7.15
CA LEU A 384 20.77 -29.57 -7.34
C LEU A 384 21.57 -29.76 -6.04
N PRO A 385 22.71 -30.46 -6.02
CA PRO A 385 23.54 -30.54 -4.82
C PRO A 385 24.34 -29.24 -4.70
N LEU A 386 23.86 -28.33 -3.84
CA LEU A 386 24.69 -27.23 -3.33
C LEU A 386 25.71 -27.84 -2.38
N ARG A 387 26.93 -27.98 -2.88
CA ARG A 387 28.12 -28.48 -2.17
C ARG A 387 28.53 -27.44 -1.11
N THR A 388 28.10 -27.62 0.13
CA THR A 388 28.73 -26.96 1.29
C THR A 388 29.83 -27.85 1.82
N SER A 389 31.07 -27.40 1.63
CA SER A 389 32.26 -27.87 2.34
C SER A 389 32.23 -27.44 3.81
N SER A 390 32.88 -28.24 4.67
CA SER A 390 32.94 -28.21 6.15
C SER A 390 31.69 -28.80 6.83
N SER A 391 31.76 -29.79 7.72
CA SER A 391 32.79 -30.12 8.71
C SER A 391 32.73 -31.61 9.12
N LEU A 392 33.89 -32.13 9.49
CA LEU A 392 34.17 -33.32 10.30
C LEU A 392 33.08 -33.64 11.34
N ASP A 393 32.56 -34.87 11.38
CA ASP A 393 32.39 -35.61 12.64
C ASP A 393 32.02 -37.10 12.47
N ARG A 394 32.90 -37.92 13.07
CA ARG A 394 32.77 -39.25 13.70
C ARG A 394 31.92 -40.37 13.07
N CYS A 395 32.66 -41.42 12.69
CA CYS A 395 32.22 -42.82 12.59
C CYS A 395 31.67 -43.37 13.91
N THR A 396 30.60 -44.18 13.83
CA THR A 396 30.28 -45.22 14.83
C THR A 396 29.84 -46.50 14.12
N PRO A 397 30.24 -47.70 14.59
CA PRO A 397 29.97 -48.97 13.91
C PRO A 397 28.57 -49.52 14.26
N LYS A 398 27.97 -50.22 13.30
CA LYS A 398 26.76 -51.03 13.46
C LYS A 398 27.01 -52.21 14.40
N TYR A 399 26.12 -52.44 15.35
CA TYR A 399 25.93 -53.75 15.99
C TYR A 399 24.51 -54.23 15.71
N GLU A 400 24.42 -55.46 15.21
CA GLU A 400 23.18 -56.18 14.91
C GLU A 400 22.51 -56.68 16.19
N LEU A 401 21.17 -56.74 16.18
CA LEU A 401 20.34 -57.24 17.27
C LEU A 401 19.67 -58.55 16.83
N PRO A 402 19.73 -59.65 17.60
CA PRO A 402 18.87 -60.81 17.39
C PRO A 402 17.66 -60.81 18.34
N THR A 403 16.55 -61.30 17.80
CA THR A 403 15.21 -61.44 18.35
C THR A 403 15.02 -62.65 19.30
N SER A 404 14.55 -62.37 20.53
CA SER A 404 13.48 -63.08 21.29
C SER A 404 13.69 -64.54 21.81
N PRO A 405 12.80 -65.12 22.66
CA PRO A 405 12.60 -64.82 24.10
C PRO A 405 12.41 -66.08 24.98
N ILE A 406 12.94 -66.19 26.21
CA ILE A 406 12.49 -67.23 27.16
C ILE A 406 12.50 -66.73 28.63
N THR A 407 11.33 -66.95 29.25
CA THR A 407 10.82 -66.94 30.64
C THR A 407 11.71 -66.74 31.88
N ARG A 408 11.11 -66.00 32.85
CA ARG A 408 11.05 -66.15 34.33
C ARG A 408 12.35 -66.47 35.10
N GLU A 409 12.70 -65.57 36.03
CA GLU A 409 12.52 -65.79 37.48
C GLU A 409 12.87 -64.53 38.30
N CYS A 410 12.08 -64.27 39.34
CA CYS A 410 12.37 -63.33 40.41
C CYS A 410 13.28 -63.99 41.43
N THR A 411 14.36 -63.34 41.83
CA THR A 411 14.95 -63.49 43.18
C THR A 411 15.72 -62.23 43.57
N THR A 412 15.40 -61.74 44.75
CA THR A 412 16.05 -60.68 45.52
C THR A 412 17.30 -61.19 46.26
N SER A 413 18.13 -60.24 46.71
CA SER A 413 19.21 -60.32 47.74
C SER A 413 20.47 -61.12 47.35
N VAL A 414 21.70 -60.64 47.60
CA VAL A 414 22.25 -59.92 48.77
C VAL A 414 23.09 -58.71 48.35
#